data_AF-A0A0D3K774-F1
#
_entry.id   AF-A0A0D3K774-F1
#
_cell.length_a   1.000
_cell.length_b   1.000
_cell.length_c   1.000
_cell.angle_alpha   90.00
_cell.angle_beta   90.00
_cell.angle_gamma   90.00
#
_symmetry.space_group_name_H-M   'P 1'
#
loop_
_entity.id
_entity.type
_entity.pdbx_description
1 polymer ?
#
loop_
_entity_poly.entity_id
_entity_poly.type
_entity_poly.pdbx_seq_one_letter_code
_entity_poly.pdbx_strand_id
1 'polypeptide(L)'
;MERRLGLTSTGWFTVLLPTIGPIMSGARKAPSFDDVEKMLQLFGIVSALILSVVADAASYDYEFPSDKTMQGRAFTAFGLCLVSLVHVLVTYIYLVTTVDQERDKDAEEQMKKWWQFGKFNLFLQVFFIVYTLVEYITYVNITHFDGYNDDDWQSDPILALYGVDNNFGLFYVIHIEYAFVGVLVAVHLFALPVMLYNDSIRDRASQAEKSARGSAILSSSTL
;
A
#
# COMPACT_ATOMS: atom_id res chain seq x y z
N MET A 1 41.95 1.23 -19.00
CA MET A 1 40.90 2.19 -18.60
C MET A 1 39.63 1.39 -18.37
N GLU A 2 39.52 0.74 -17.22
CA GLU A 2 38.34 -0.05 -16.84
C GLU A 2 37.63 0.68 -15.71
N ARG A 3 36.46 1.27 -15.99
CA ARG A 3 35.57 1.76 -14.94
C ARG A 3 34.98 0.54 -14.25
N ARG A 4 35.57 0.16 -13.11
CA ARG A 4 34.93 -0.76 -12.18
C ARG A 4 33.63 -0.11 -11.70
N LEU A 5 32.49 -0.63 -12.17
CA LEU A 5 31.18 -0.38 -11.60
C LEU A 5 31.25 -0.81 -10.13
N GLY A 6 31.45 0.15 -9.24
CA GLY A 6 31.42 -0.04 -7.79
C GLY A 6 29.99 -0.33 -7.34
N LEU A 7 29.47 -1.51 -7.69
CA LEU A 7 28.26 -2.09 -7.11
C LEU A 7 28.68 -2.69 -5.76
N THR A 8 28.43 -1.94 -4.68
CA THR A 8 28.45 -2.48 -3.32
C THR A 8 27.43 -3.63 -3.23
N SER A 9 27.60 -4.60 -2.32
CA SER A 9 26.68 -5.75 -2.20
C SER A 9 25.20 -5.34 -2.00
N THR A 10 24.97 -4.15 -1.45
CA THR A 10 23.66 -3.50 -1.33
C THR A 10 23.06 -3.07 -2.66
N GLY A 11 23.87 -2.71 -3.66
CA GLY A 11 23.43 -2.26 -4.99
C GLY A 11 22.75 -3.34 -5.82
N TRP A 12 23.11 -4.62 -5.61
CA TRP A 12 22.45 -5.75 -6.28
C TRP A 12 21.01 -5.95 -5.78
N PHE A 13 20.76 -5.77 -4.48
CA PHE A 13 19.42 -5.84 -3.91
C PHE A 13 18.52 -4.71 -4.40
N THR A 14 19.08 -3.51 -4.61
CA THR A 14 18.37 -2.36 -5.19
C THR A 14 17.92 -2.61 -6.63
N VAL A 15 18.64 -3.44 -7.37
CA VAL A 15 18.36 -3.78 -8.77
C VAL A 15 17.40 -4.97 -8.90
N LEU A 16 17.48 -5.95 -8.00
CA LEU A 16 16.69 -7.18 -8.07
C LEU A 16 15.27 -7.04 -7.49
N LEU A 17 15.05 -6.11 -6.57
CA LEU A 17 13.74 -5.87 -5.97
C LEU A 17 13.39 -4.39 -6.09
N PRO A 18 12.63 -3.98 -7.13
CA PRO A 18 12.30 -2.58 -7.37
C PRO A 18 11.54 -1.91 -6.22
N THR A 19 11.03 -2.70 -5.27
CA THR A 19 10.41 -2.25 -4.03
C THR A 19 11.42 -2.09 -2.89
N ILE A 20 12.40 -2.99 -2.73
CA ILE A 20 13.34 -2.95 -1.59
C ILE A 20 14.40 -1.85 -1.76
N GLY A 21 14.85 -1.63 -3.00
CA GLY A 21 15.88 -0.64 -3.29
C GLY A 21 15.56 0.78 -2.80
N PRO A 22 14.40 1.33 -3.17
CA PRO A 22 13.93 2.63 -2.69
C PRO A 22 13.69 2.67 -1.16
N ILE A 23 13.25 1.55 -0.56
CA ILE A 23 12.99 1.45 0.88
C ILE A 23 14.30 1.53 1.69
N MET A 24 15.36 0.90 1.19
CA MET A 24 16.68 0.89 1.85
C MET A 24 17.53 2.14 1.57
N SER A 25 17.25 2.92 0.52
CA SER A 25 18.05 4.12 0.19
C SER A 25 17.83 5.33 1.09
N GLY A 26 16.87 5.26 2.02
CA GLY A 26 16.54 6.35 2.95
C GLY A 26 15.96 7.59 2.24
N ALA A 27 15.58 8.60 3.02
CA ALA A 27 14.90 9.81 2.52
C ALA A 27 15.74 10.72 1.60
N ARG A 28 17.00 10.38 1.33
CA ARG A 28 17.93 11.20 0.51
C ARG A 28 17.74 11.04 -1.00
N LYS A 29 17.06 9.97 -1.44
CA LYS A 29 16.65 9.76 -2.83
C LYS A 29 15.19 9.32 -2.83
N ALA A 30 14.28 10.27 -2.63
CA ALA A 30 12.87 10.00 -2.86
C ALA A 30 12.65 9.77 -4.37
N PRO A 31 11.84 8.76 -4.77
CA PRO A 31 11.42 8.60 -6.15
C PRO A 31 10.59 9.82 -6.60
N SER A 32 10.55 10.04 -7.92
CA SER A 32 9.69 11.09 -8.47
C SER A 32 8.22 10.70 -8.31
N PHE A 33 7.32 11.68 -8.47
CA PHE A 33 5.88 11.41 -8.47
C PHE A 33 5.53 10.35 -9.53
N ASP A 34 6.03 10.52 -10.76
CA ASP A 34 5.75 9.64 -11.90
C ASP A 34 6.21 8.20 -11.63
N ASP A 35 7.35 8.02 -10.97
CA ASP A 35 7.82 6.70 -10.55
C ASP A 35 6.86 6.02 -9.56
N VAL A 36 6.38 6.77 -8.56
CA VAL A 36 5.44 6.27 -7.54
C VAL A 36 4.07 5.99 -8.16
N GLU A 37 3.58 6.86 -9.03
CA GLU A 37 2.33 6.67 -9.78
C GLU A 37 2.38 5.37 -10.59
N LYS A 38 3.44 5.15 -11.37
CA LYS A 38 3.62 3.92 -12.14
C LYS A 38 3.67 2.68 -11.25
N MET A 39 4.32 2.76 -10.10
CA MET A 39 4.32 1.67 -9.11
C MET A 39 2.92 1.37 -8.58
N LEU A 40 2.15 2.41 -8.22
CA LEU A 40 0.77 2.26 -7.75
C LEU A 40 -0.14 1.66 -8.83
N GLN A 41 -0.01 2.11 -10.08
CA GLN A 41 -0.73 1.54 -11.23
C GLN A 41 -0.38 0.07 -11.43
N LEU A 42 0.91 -0.29 -11.36
CA LEU A 42 1.35 -1.67 -11.46
C LEU A 42 0.77 -2.53 -10.34
N PHE A 43 0.77 -2.03 -9.09
CA PHE A 43 0.13 -2.74 -7.98
C PHE A 43 -1.37 -2.91 -8.18
N GLY A 44 -2.07 -1.88 -8.67
CA GLY A 44 -3.48 -1.97 -9.01
C GLY A 44 -3.76 -3.04 -10.07
N ILE A 45 -2.96 -3.10 -11.13
CA ILE A 45 -3.09 -4.10 -12.19
C ILE A 45 -2.82 -5.51 -11.65
N VAL A 46 -1.73 -5.71 -10.89
CA VAL A 46 -1.39 -7.01 -10.30
C VAL A 46 -2.49 -7.47 -9.34
N SER A 47 -2.98 -6.60 -8.46
CA SER A 47 -4.08 -6.94 -7.56
C SER A 47 -5.36 -7.25 -8.34
N ALA A 48 -5.70 -6.52 -9.40
CA ALA A 48 -6.86 -6.84 -10.24
C ALA A 48 -6.74 -8.19 -10.97
N LEU A 49 -5.53 -8.56 -11.42
CA LEU A 49 -5.25 -9.85 -12.02
C LEU A 49 -5.35 -10.99 -11.00
N ILE A 50 -4.91 -10.78 -9.76
CA ILE A 50 -5.09 -11.76 -8.69
C ILE A 50 -6.58 -11.89 -8.35
N LEU A 51 -7.30 -10.77 -8.26
CA LEU A 51 -8.73 -10.74 -7.97
C LEU A 51 -9.54 -11.55 -8.99
N SER A 52 -9.21 -11.48 -10.28
CA SER A 52 -9.94 -12.22 -11.31
C SER A 52 -9.85 -13.74 -11.15
N VAL A 53 -8.78 -14.24 -10.51
CA VAL A 53 -8.59 -15.66 -10.22
C VAL A 53 -9.23 -16.04 -8.88
N VAL A 54 -9.03 -15.20 -7.86
CA VAL A 54 -9.51 -15.48 -6.50
C VAL A 54 -11.03 -15.32 -6.37
N ALA A 55 -11.65 -14.43 -7.14
CA ALA A 55 -13.08 -14.17 -7.09
C ALA A 55 -13.93 -15.40 -7.44
N ASP A 56 -13.49 -16.20 -8.41
CA ASP A 56 -14.16 -17.43 -8.81
C ASP A 56 -14.14 -18.46 -7.67
N ALA A 57 -12.96 -18.69 -7.08
CA ALA A 57 -12.77 -19.58 -5.94
C ALA A 57 -13.58 -19.15 -4.70
N ALA A 58 -13.71 -17.85 -4.45
CA ALA A 58 -14.50 -17.32 -3.34
C ALA A 58 -16.03 -17.46 -3.56
N SER A 59 -16.49 -17.61 -4.81
CA SER A 59 -17.91 -17.68 -5.16
C SER A 59 -18.55 -19.07 -5.00
N TYR A 60 -17.73 -20.11 -4.74
CA TYR A 60 -18.14 -21.51 -4.84
C TYR A 60 -19.15 -21.97 -3.76
N ASP A 61 -19.28 -21.24 -2.65
CA ASP A 61 -20.22 -21.49 -1.54
C ASP A 61 -20.38 -20.21 -0.71
N TYR A 62 -21.26 -19.32 -1.18
CA TYR A 62 -21.49 -18.00 -0.58
C TYR A 62 -22.39 -18.06 0.66
N GLU A 63 -23.16 -19.14 0.83
CA GLU A 63 -24.17 -19.23 1.89
C GLU A 63 -23.57 -19.57 3.26
N PHE A 64 -22.52 -20.40 3.32
CA PHE A 64 -21.83 -20.78 4.58
C PHE A 64 -20.30 -20.90 4.46
N PRO A 65 -19.58 -19.82 4.08
CA PRO A 65 -18.13 -19.86 3.88
C PRO A 65 -17.32 -20.14 5.16
N SER A 66 -17.94 -19.99 6.34
CA SER A 66 -17.35 -20.23 7.67
C SER A 66 -17.26 -21.69 8.06
N ASP A 67 -18.11 -22.54 7.48
CA ASP A 67 -18.29 -23.92 7.96
C ASP A 67 -17.23 -24.85 7.36
N LYS A 68 -16.49 -24.35 6.35
CA LYS A 68 -15.38 -25.05 5.71
C LYS A 68 -14.11 -24.20 5.80
N THR A 69 -13.14 -24.66 6.59
CA THR A 69 -11.82 -24.01 6.80
C THR A 69 -11.10 -23.69 5.47
N MET A 70 -11.32 -24.48 4.43
CA MET A 70 -10.78 -24.26 3.10
C MET A 70 -11.42 -23.05 2.38
N GLN A 71 -12.74 -22.92 2.43
CA GLN A 71 -13.48 -21.82 1.80
C GLN A 71 -13.17 -20.47 2.46
N GLY A 72 -13.00 -20.46 3.78
CA GLY A 72 -12.60 -19.28 4.53
C GLY A 72 -11.26 -18.68 4.08
N ARG A 73 -10.33 -19.50 3.57
CA ARG A 73 -9.05 -19.03 3.00
C ARG A 73 -9.22 -18.34 1.65
N ALA A 74 -10.04 -18.90 0.76
CA ALA A 74 -10.39 -18.25 -0.52
C ALA A 74 -11.10 -16.91 -0.29
N PHE A 75 -12.02 -16.86 0.68
CA PHE A 75 -12.71 -15.63 1.07
C PHE A 75 -11.76 -14.59 1.70
N THR A 76 -10.80 -15.03 2.52
CA THR A 76 -9.76 -14.17 3.09
C THR A 76 -8.86 -13.59 2.01
N ALA A 77 -8.41 -14.40 1.05
CA ALA A 77 -7.64 -13.94 -0.10
C ALA A 77 -8.43 -12.91 -0.92
N PHE A 78 -9.72 -13.15 -1.14
CA PHE A 78 -10.60 -12.20 -1.83
C PHE A 78 -10.67 -10.85 -1.09
N GLY A 79 -10.94 -10.89 0.22
CA GLY A 79 -11.01 -9.68 1.06
C GLY A 79 -9.71 -8.89 1.08
N LEU A 80 -8.57 -9.57 1.25
CA LEU A 80 -7.24 -8.97 1.18
C LEU A 80 -6.98 -8.29 -0.16
N CYS A 81 -7.43 -8.90 -1.26
CA CYS A 81 -7.27 -8.35 -2.59
C CYS A 81 -8.12 -7.06 -2.78
N LEU A 82 -9.33 -7.02 -2.24
CA LEU A 82 -10.15 -5.80 -2.23
C LEU A 82 -9.52 -4.69 -1.38
N VAL A 83 -9.03 -5.02 -0.19
CA VAL A 83 -8.32 -4.07 0.69
C VAL A 83 -7.07 -3.53 0.00
N SER A 84 -6.34 -4.38 -0.72
CA SER A 84 -5.19 -4.01 -1.55
C SER A 84 -5.55 -2.99 -2.63
N LEU A 85 -6.65 -3.19 -3.37
CA LEU A 85 -7.12 -2.25 -4.38
C LEU A 85 -7.55 -0.91 -3.78
N VAL A 86 -8.30 -0.94 -2.68
CA VAL A 86 -8.71 0.29 -1.98
C VAL A 86 -7.50 1.04 -1.44
N HIS A 87 -6.51 0.34 -0.90
CA HIS A 87 -5.27 0.94 -0.43
C HIS A 87 -4.50 1.65 -1.55
N VAL A 88 -4.35 1.03 -2.73
CA VAL A 88 -3.75 1.68 -3.91
C VAL A 88 -4.52 2.94 -4.30
N LEU A 89 -5.86 2.83 -4.40
CA LEU A 89 -6.72 3.93 -4.82
C LEU A 89 -6.61 5.12 -3.86
N VAL A 90 -6.74 4.87 -2.56
CA VAL A 90 -6.65 5.93 -1.53
C VAL A 90 -5.26 6.54 -1.52
N THR A 91 -4.20 5.73 -1.59
CA THR A 91 -2.81 6.22 -1.66
C THR A 91 -2.60 7.12 -2.86
N TYR A 92 -3.12 6.73 -4.02
CA TYR A 92 -3.06 7.53 -5.24
C TYR A 92 -3.80 8.87 -5.10
N ILE A 93 -5.02 8.87 -4.57
CA ILE A 93 -5.79 10.09 -4.32
C ILE A 93 -5.02 11.05 -3.40
N TYR A 94 -4.44 10.55 -2.31
CA TYR A 94 -3.62 11.37 -1.43
C TYR A 94 -2.39 11.93 -2.13
N LEU A 95 -1.70 11.13 -2.94
CA LEU A 95 -0.53 11.57 -3.70
C LEU A 95 -0.89 12.73 -4.65
N VAL A 96 -1.94 12.56 -5.46
CA VAL A 96 -2.42 13.56 -6.43
C VAL A 96 -2.93 14.82 -5.75
N THR A 97 -3.58 14.71 -4.59
CA THR A 97 -4.17 15.86 -3.90
C THR A 97 -3.17 16.64 -3.05
N THR A 98 -2.05 16.03 -2.64
CA THR A 98 -1.08 16.67 -1.75
C THR A 98 0.21 17.11 -2.44
N VAL A 99 0.53 16.57 -3.62
CA VAL A 99 1.72 16.94 -4.38
C VAL A 99 1.34 17.88 -5.52
N ASP A 100 1.88 19.10 -5.49
CA ASP A 100 1.71 20.11 -6.53
C ASP A 100 2.72 19.88 -7.65
N GLN A 101 2.27 19.25 -8.73
CA GLN A 101 3.09 18.94 -9.90
C GLN A 101 3.43 20.14 -10.78
N GLU A 102 2.75 21.29 -10.61
CA GLU A 102 2.99 22.46 -11.46
C GLU A 102 4.27 23.21 -11.09
N ARG A 103 4.80 22.95 -9.88
CA ARG A 103 5.96 23.63 -9.31
C ARG A 103 7.07 22.63 -8.98
N ASP A 104 7.98 22.41 -9.93
CA ASP A 104 9.07 21.41 -9.83
C ASP A 104 9.80 21.36 -8.47
N LYS A 105 10.12 22.53 -7.90
CA LYS A 105 10.84 22.62 -6.61
C LYS A 105 9.98 22.20 -5.41
N ASP A 106 8.72 22.60 -5.41
CA ASP A 106 7.79 22.28 -4.33
C ASP A 106 7.38 20.80 -4.43
N ALA A 107 7.19 20.28 -5.64
CA ALA A 107 6.94 18.87 -5.93
C ALA A 107 8.05 17.97 -5.40
N GLU A 108 9.32 18.31 -5.65
CA GLU A 108 10.47 17.52 -5.21
C GLU A 108 10.55 17.46 -3.67
N GLU A 109 10.30 18.58 -2.98
CA GLU A 109 10.31 18.63 -1.52
C GLU A 109 9.09 17.91 -0.92
N GLN A 110 7.90 18.09 -1.49
CA GLN A 110 6.69 17.36 -1.11
C GLN A 110 6.87 15.85 -1.27
N MET A 111 7.46 15.39 -2.37
CA MET A 111 7.76 13.97 -2.58
C MET A 111 8.78 13.45 -1.56
N LYS A 112 9.79 14.23 -1.19
CA LYS A 112 10.71 13.87 -0.11
C LYS A 112 10.01 13.74 1.24
N LYS A 113 9.11 14.67 1.58
CA LYS A 113 8.29 14.63 2.80
C LYS A 113 7.38 13.40 2.81
N TRP A 114 6.70 13.15 1.68
CA TRP A 114 5.84 12.00 1.50
C TRP A 114 6.62 10.70 1.71
N TRP A 115 7.78 10.58 1.06
CA TRP A 115 8.59 9.36 1.07
C TRP A 115 9.07 8.93 2.46
N GLN A 116 9.15 9.85 3.43
CA GLN A 116 9.53 9.54 4.80
C GLN A 116 8.66 8.42 5.39
N PHE A 117 7.35 8.48 5.14
CA PHE A 117 6.40 7.45 5.56
C PHE A 117 5.74 6.70 4.39
N GLY A 118 5.69 7.29 3.19
CA GLY A 118 5.14 6.69 1.98
C GLY A 118 5.81 5.38 1.57
N LYS A 119 7.08 5.17 1.93
CA LYS A 119 7.75 3.86 1.77
C LYS A 119 7.07 2.73 2.56
N PHE A 120 6.41 3.03 3.68
CA PHE A 120 5.63 2.05 4.44
C PHE A 120 4.30 1.73 3.77
N ASN A 121 3.68 2.67 3.02
CA ASN A 121 2.55 2.35 2.15
C ASN A 121 2.95 1.29 1.12
N LEU A 122 4.11 1.43 0.49
CA LEU A 122 4.55 0.44 -0.50
C LEU A 122 4.83 -0.93 0.16
N PHE A 123 5.42 -0.94 1.36
CA PHE A 123 5.62 -2.18 2.10
C PHE A 123 4.29 -2.84 2.47
N LEU A 124 3.32 -2.06 2.95
CA LEU A 124 1.98 -2.54 3.28
C LEU A 124 1.26 -3.10 2.05
N GLN A 125 1.43 -2.45 0.89
CA GLN A 125 0.88 -2.94 -0.37
C GLN A 125 1.48 -4.29 -0.79
N VAL A 126 2.81 -4.41 -0.71
CA VAL A 126 3.50 -5.69 -0.99
C VAL A 126 3.04 -6.76 -0.01
N PHE A 127 2.87 -6.42 1.28
CA PHE A 127 2.35 -7.33 2.28
C PHE A 127 0.95 -7.83 1.90
N PHE A 128 0.02 -6.96 1.49
CA PHE A 128 -1.31 -7.39 1.05
C PHE A 128 -1.26 -8.35 -0.14
N ILE A 129 -0.42 -8.06 -1.14
CA ILE A 129 -0.27 -8.93 -2.33
C ILE A 129 0.30 -10.29 -1.95
N VAL A 130 1.41 -10.31 -1.20
CA VAL A 130 2.06 -11.57 -0.78
C VAL A 130 1.13 -12.39 0.09
N TYR A 131 0.44 -11.75 1.03
CA TYR A 131 -0.45 -12.46 1.93
C TYR A 131 -1.69 -13.02 1.22
N THR A 132 -2.25 -12.27 0.26
CA THR A 132 -3.29 -12.79 -0.65
C THR A 132 -2.83 -14.05 -1.37
N LEU A 133 -1.62 -14.03 -1.93
CA LEU A 133 -1.07 -15.19 -2.64
C LEU A 133 -0.84 -16.38 -1.72
N VAL A 134 -0.35 -16.16 -0.50
CA VAL A 134 -0.18 -17.24 0.50
C VAL A 134 -1.52 -17.91 0.82
N GLU A 135 -2.57 -17.12 1.09
CA GLU A 135 -3.90 -17.67 1.39
C GLU A 135 -4.48 -18.42 0.19
N TYR A 136 -4.35 -17.87 -1.03
CA TYR A 136 -4.86 -18.52 -2.23
C TYR A 136 -4.09 -19.79 -2.62
N ILE A 137 -2.75 -19.79 -2.53
CA ILE A 137 -1.94 -20.99 -2.79
C ILE A 137 -2.25 -22.08 -1.75
N THR A 138 -2.47 -21.69 -0.50
CA THR A 138 -2.86 -22.63 0.55
C THR A 138 -4.22 -23.24 0.23
N TYR A 139 -5.21 -22.44 -0.19
CA TYR A 139 -6.48 -22.94 -0.67
C TYR A 139 -6.32 -23.95 -1.82
N VAL A 140 -5.57 -23.59 -2.87
CA VAL A 140 -5.35 -24.47 -4.02
C VAL A 140 -4.69 -25.78 -3.61
N ASN A 141 -3.67 -25.74 -2.75
CA ASN A 141 -2.99 -26.94 -2.29
C ASN A 141 -3.94 -27.87 -1.50
N ILE A 142 -4.73 -27.33 -0.57
CA ILE A 142 -5.70 -28.14 0.18
C ILE A 142 -6.72 -28.75 -0.78
N THR A 143 -7.27 -27.97 -1.72
CA THR A 143 -8.24 -28.49 -2.72
C THR A 143 -7.64 -29.58 -3.63
N HIS A 144 -6.35 -29.50 -3.93
CA HIS A 144 -5.68 -30.42 -4.85
C HIS A 144 -5.31 -31.76 -4.18
N PHE A 145 -4.88 -31.74 -2.92
CA PHE A 145 -4.40 -32.93 -2.21
C PHE A 145 -5.53 -33.75 -1.59
N ASP A 146 -6.54 -33.12 -0.99
CA ASP A 146 -7.56 -33.83 -0.21
C ASP A 146 -8.86 -34.07 -0.99
N GLY A 147 -9.01 -33.43 -2.16
CA GLY A 147 -10.31 -33.28 -2.80
C GLY A 147 -11.28 -32.49 -1.92
N TYR A 148 -12.47 -32.18 -2.41
CA TYR A 148 -13.51 -31.50 -1.63
C TYR A 148 -14.20 -32.47 -0.64
N ASN A 149 -13.45 -33.35 0.03
CA ASN A 149 -13.98 -34.31 0.98
C ASN A 149 -13.79 -33.79 2.41
N ASP A 150 -14.89 -33.34 3.01
CA ASP A 150 -14.97 -32.70 4.33
C ASP A 150 -14.66 -33.64 5.52
N ASP A 151 -14.37 -34.92 5.31
CA ASP A 151 -14.39 -35.93 6.39
C ASP A 151 -13.00 -36.31 6.95
N ASP A 152 -11.89 -36.04 6.25
CA ASP A 152 -10.56 -36.57 6.62
C ASP A 152 -9.54 -35.54 7.17
N TRP A 153 -9.81 -34.24 7.11
CA TRP A 153 -8.86 -33.17 7.46
C TRP A 153 -8.49 -33.11 8.96
N GLN A 154 -9.27 -33.75 9.84
CA GLN A 154 -8.92 -33.88 11.27
C GLN A 154 -7.85 -34.95 11.55
N SER A 155 -7.60 -35.85 10.60
CA SER A 155 -6.72 -37.02 10.81
C SER A 155 -5.26 -36.78 10.39
N ASP A 156 -5.02 -35.79 9.54
CA ASP A 156 -3.67 -35.45 9.08
C ASP A 156 -3.05 -34.36 9.97
N PRO A 157 -1.96 -34.64 10.72
CA PRO A 157 -1.37 -33.71 11.67
C PRO A 157 -0.79 -32.44 11.03
N ILE A 158 -0.49 -32.45 9.73
CA ILE A 158 -0.06 -31.25 9.00
C ILE A 158 -1.27 -30.36 8.74
N LEU A 159 -2.38 -30.93 8.27
CA LEU A 159 -3.64 -30.20 8.04
C LEU A 159 -4.32 -29.79 9.34
N ALA A 160 -4.17 -30.55 10.42
CA ALA A 160 -4.60 -30.14 11.76
C ALA A 160 -3.81 -28.89 12.23
N LEU A 161 -2.52 -28.78 11.90
CA LEU A 161 -1.74 -27.55 12.17
C LEU A 161 -2.22 -26.35 11.32
N TYR A 162 -2.79 -26.60 10.12
CA TYR A 162 -3.31 -25.55 9.22
C TYR A 162 -4.81 -25.26 9.37
N GLY A 163 -5.57 -26.19 9.96
CA GLY A 163 -7.04 -26.18 10.08
C GLY A 163 -7.56 -26.02 11.51
N VAL A 164 -6.79 -26.40 12.53
CA VAL A 164 -7.10 -26.10 13.96
C VAL A 164 -6.66 -24.68 14.32
N ASP A 165 -5.64 -24.14 13.64
CA ASP A 165 -5.12 -22.79 13.84
C ASP A 165 -5.56 -21.83 12.74
N ASN A 166 -6.88 -21.67 12.54
CA ASN A 166 -7.41 -20.50 11.82
C ASN A 166 -7.26 -19.19 12.64
N ASN A 167 -6.21 -19.09 13.47
CA ASN A 167 -5.69 -17.86 14.07
C ASN A 167 -5.02 -16.95 13.03
N PHE A 168 -4.79 -17.44 11.81
CA PHE A 168 -4.48 -16.60 10.64
C PHE A 168 -5.73 -16.06 9.94
N GLY A 169 -6.93 -16.31 10.47
CA GLY A 169 -8.15 -15.56 10.19
C GLY A 169 -8.08 -14.13 10.73
N LEU A 170 -6.97 -13.41 10.49
CA LEU A 170 -6.81 -12.03 10.90
C LEU A 170 -7.90 -11.14 10.26
N PHE A 171 -8.44 -11.55 9.11
CA PHE A 171 -9.60 -10.95 8.43
C PHE A 171 -10.96 -11.57 8.77
N TYR A 172 -10.99 -12.70 9.48
CA TYR A 172 -12.22 -13.18 10.12
C TYR A 172 -12.44 -12.44 11.46
N VAL A 173 -11.36 -12.09 12.15
CA VAL A 173 -11.37 -11.30 13.40
C VAL A 173 -11.48 -9.80 13.14
N ILE A 174 -10.85 -9.30 12.07
CA ILE A 174 -11.00 -7.93 11.59
C ILE A 174 -12.00 -7.99 10.43
N HIS A 175 -13.29 -7.73 10.69
CA HIS A 175 -14.27 -7.51 9.61
C HIS A 175 -13.61 -6.65 8.51
N ILE A 176 -13.72 -7.05 7.23
CA ILE A 176 -13.12 -6.35 6.08
C ILE A 176 -13.36 -4.83 6.13
N GLU A 177 -14.50 -4.41 6.70
CA GLU A 177 -14.83 -3.02 7.01
C GLU A 177 -13.78 -2.31 7.88
N TYR A 178 -13.32 -2.93 8.96
CA TYR A 178 -12.25 -2.41 9.82
C TYR A 178 -10.90 -2.37 9.09
N ALA A 179 -10.64 -3.29 8.16
CA ALA A 179 -9.45 -3.23 7.33
C ALA A 179 -9.49 -2.04 6.36
N PHE A 180 -10.65 -1.71 5.78
CA PHE A 180 -10.82 -0.48 4.98
C PHE A 180 -10.60 0.78 5.81
N VAL A 181 -11.16 0.84 7.03
CA VAL A 181 -10.92 1.96 7.94
C VAL A 181 -9.44 2.05 8.31
N GLY A 182 -8.78 0.92 8.60
CA GLY A 182 -7.35 0.85 8.88
C GLY A 182 -6.50 1.38 7.73
N VAL A 183 -6.85 1.03 6.48
CA VAL A 183 -6.21 1.57 5.27
C VAL A 183 -6.37 3.09 5.18
N LEU A 184 -7.59 3.61 5.37
CA LEU A 184 -7.84 5.05 5.32
C LEU A 184 -7.00 5.80 6.36
N VAL A 185 -6.97 5.30 7.60
CA VAL A 185 -6.18 5.87 8.69
C VAL A 185 -4.68 5.80 8.38
N ALA A 186 -4.18 4.64 7.94
CA ALA A 186 -2.77 4.46 7.63
C ALA A 186 -2.31 5.41 6.52
N VAL A 187 -3.02 5.45 5.40
CA VAL A 187 -2.68 6.32 4.27
C VAL A 187 -2.72 7.79 4.68
N HIS A 188 -3.74 8.21 5.45
CA HIS A 188 -3.84 9.57 5.96
C HIS A 188 -2.64 9.94 6.85
N LEU A 189 -2.32 9.09 7.83
CA LEU A 189 -1.18 9.31 8.74
C LEU A 189 0.14 9.45 7.98
N PHE A 190 0.32 8.68 6.90
CA PHE A 190 1.53 8.75 6.08
C PHE A 190 1.59 9.98 5.17
N ALA A 191 0.44 10.59 4.83
CA ALA A 191 0.37 11.83 4.07
C ALA A 191 0.56 13.10 4.93
N LEU A 192 0.41 13.00 6.26
CA LEU A 192 0.52 14.13 7.18
C LEU A 192 1.75 15.03 6.99
N PRO A 193 2.99 14.53 6.77
CA PRO A 193 4.14 15.41 6.60
C PRO A 193 4.02 16.34 5.39
N VAL A 194 3.38 15.87 4.30
CA VAL A 194 3.15 16.67 3.11
C VAL A 194 2.05 17.70 3.38
N MET A 195 0.97 17.29 4.05
CA MET A 195 -0.13 18.20 4.40
C MET A 195 0.37 19.34 5.29
N LEU A 196 1.15 19.03 6.33
CA LEU A 196 1.77 20.02 7.21
C LEU A 196 2.76 20.92 6.46
N TYR A 197 3.48 20.38 5.48
CA TYR A 197 4.36 21.18 4.63
C TYR A 197 3.57 22.16 3.76
N ASN A 198 2.47 21.71 3.14
CA ASN A 198 1.60 22.54 2.31
C ASN A 198 0.95 23.67 3.12
N ASP A 199 0.48 23.38 4.34
CA ASP A 199 -0.03 24.40 5.25
C ASP A 199 1.04 25.45 5.57
N SER A 200 2.30 25.03 5.79
CA SER A 200 3.40 25.96 6.05
C SER A 200 3.72 26.87 4.86
N ILE A 201 3.57 26.37 3.62
CA ILE A 201 3.73 27.19 2.40
C ILE A 201 2.59 28.22 2.34
N ARG A 202 1.36 27.79 2.60
CA ARG A 202 0.17 28.65 2.55
C ARG A 202 0.24 29.77 3.58
N ASP A 203 0.70 29.46 4.79
CA ASP A 203 0.87 30.44 5.85
C ASP A 203 1.92 31.49 5.49
N ARG A 204 3.07 31.07 4.95
CA ARG A 204 4.12 32.00 4.48
C ARG A 204 3.63 32.91 3.36
N ALA A 205 2.87 32.38 2.41
CA ALA A 205 2.27 33.18 1.34
C ALA A 205 1.29 34.22 1.90
N SER A 206 0.43 33.82 2.85
CA SER A 206 -0.52 34.74 3.49
C SER A 206 0.17 35.84 4.30
N GLN A 207 1.27 35.53 4.97
CA GLN A 207 2.07 36.52 5.73
C GLN A 207 2.79 37.49 4.79
N ALA A 208 3.34 37.00 3.67
CA ALA A 208 3.95 37.83 2.65
C ALA A 208 2.94 38.82 2.04
N GLU A 209 1.72 38.36 1.73
CA GLU A 209 0.65 39.22 1.22
C GLU A 209 0.22 40.29 2.24
N LYS A 210 0.05 39.91 3.51
CA LYS A 210 -0.26 40.86 4.60
C LYS A 210 0.84 41.90 4.78
N SER A 211 2.10 41.49 4.72
CA SER A 211 3.26 42.39 4.81
C SER A 211 3.31 43.36 3.63
N ALA A 212 3.10 42.86 2.41
CA ALA A 212 3.06 43.69 1.19
C ALA A 212 1.93 44.71 1.23
N ARG A 213 0.72 44.32 1.67
CA ARG A 213 -0.41 45.25 1.87
C ARG A 213 -0.13 46.28 2.95
N GLY A 214 0.43 45.87 4.10
CA GLY A 214 0.81 46.80 5.17
C GLY A 214 1.84 47.83 4.70
N SER A 215 2.85 47.40 3.93
CA SER A 215 3.85 48.28 3.33
C SER A 215 3.25 49.27 2.31
N ALA A 216 2.29 48.83 1.51
CA ALA A 216 1.61 49.68 0.52
C ALA A 216 0.70 50.73 1.18
N ILE A 217 0.04 50.39 2.29
CA ILE A 217 -0.76 51.34 3.07
C ILE A 217 0.14 52.42 3.68
N LEU A 218 1.28 52.03 4.29
CA LEU A 218 2.24 52.95 4.87
C LEU A 218 2.86 53.91 3.84
N SER A 219 3.17 53.42 2.63
CA SER A 219 3.71 54.27 1.55
C SER A 219 2.66 55.22 0.97
N SER A 220 1.38 54.86 0.97
CA SER A 220 0.28 55.75 0.53
C SER A 220 -0.06 56.85 1.54
N SER A 221 0.23 56.65 2.83
CA SER A 221 0.00 57.63 3.90
C SER A 221 1.13 58.63 4.11
N THR A 222 2.24 58.48 3.38
CA THR A 222 3.44 59.36 3.45
C THR A 222 3.60 60.28 2.24
N LEU A 223 2.60 60.30 1.34
CA LEU A 223 2.43 61.28 0.26
C LEU A 223 1.30 62.25 0.60
#